data_AF-A0A930RI35-F1
#
_entry.id   AF-A0A930RI35-F1
#
_cell.length_a   1.000
_cell.length_b   1.000
_cell.length_c   1.000
_cell.angle_alpha   90.00
_cell.angle_beta   90.00
_cell.angle_gamma   90.00
#
_symmetry.space_group_name_H-M   'P 1'
#
loop_
_entity.id
_entity.type
_entity.pdbx_description
1 polymer ?
#
loop_
_entity_poly.entity_id
_entity_poly.type
_entity_poly.pdbx_seq_one_letter_code
_entity_poly.pdbx_strand_id
1 'polypeptide(L)'
;MADQKHVVIVGAGFGGVRLAKELAKENVHITLVDRHNYHLFQPLLYQVSTAVLSAAEIAYPTRAFFKHNNNVDFFMAKATGVDQGRRVLLTDHGEIAYDYLVLAAGGTTNFFGNESVERNSYAMKTLQEAIALRGHIVHEFERASKKTDPARTEERRRHLN
;
A
#
# COMPACT_ATOMS: atom_id res chain seq x y z
N MET A 1 29.85 -18.94 -9.99
CA MET A 1 28.91 -17.81 -9.82
C MET A 1 29.25 -17.22 -8.46
N ALA A 2 29.92 -16.06 -8.44
CA ALA A 2 30.52 -15.52 -7.22
C ALA A 2 29.45 -15.33 -6.12
N ASP A 3 29.88 -15.38 -4.86
CA ASP A 3 29.12 -15.23 -3.60
C ASP A 3 28.39 -13.87 -3.52
N GLN A 4 27.38 -13.66 -4.38
CA GLN A 4 26.54 -12.47 -4.38
C GLN A 4 25.74 -12.46 -3.09
N LYS A 5 25.90 -11.41 -2.29
CA LYS A 5 25.14 -11.26 -1.06
C LYS A 5 23.66 -11.10 -1.38
N HIS A 6 22.81 -11.79 -0.62
CA HIS A 6 21.37 -11.75 -0.76
C HIS A 6 20.76 -10.68 0.14
N VAL A 7 20.17 -9.66 -0.48
CA VAL A 7 19.51 -8.55 0.19
C VAL A 7 18.00 -8.72 0.08
N VAL A 8 17.33 -8.93 1.21
CA VAL A 8 15.87 -8.98 1.28
C VAL A 8 15.34 -7.62 1.73
N ILE A 9 14.43 -7.04 0.97
CA ILE A 9 13.82 -5.74 1.24
C ILE A 9 12.32 -5.95 1.47
N VAL A 10 11.81 -5.59 2.66
CA VAL A 10 10.39 -5.68 2.99
C VAL A 10 9.72 -4.33 2.71
N GLY A 11 8.76 -4.30 1.79
CA GLY A 11 7.95 -3.15 1.41
C GLY A 11 8.34 -2.56 0.06
N ALA A 12 7.42 -2.57 -0.89
CA ALA A 12 7.52 -1.97 -2.22
C ALA A 12 6.97 -0.53 -2.26
N GLY A 13 7.04 0.19 -1.13
CA GLY A 13 6.76 1.63 -1.06
C GLY A 13 7.91 2.48 -1.64
N PHE A 14 7.92 3.78 -1.31
CA PHE A 14 8.96 4.70 -1.80
C PHE A 14 10.38 4.25 -1.44
N GLY A 15 10.61 3.91 -0.17
CA GLY A 15 11.93 3.52 0.33
C GLY A 15 12.44 2.24 -0.32
N GLY A 16 11.66 1.16 -0.29
CA GLY A 16 12.10 -0.13 -0.80
C GLY A 16 12.29 -0.16 -2.30
N VAL A 17 11.41 0.48 -3.09
CA VAL A 17 11.60 0.59 -4.55
C VAL A 17 12.82 1.45 -4.88
N ARG A 18 13.02 2.57 -4.18
CA ARG A 18 14.19 3.43 -4.39
C ARG A 18 15.49 2.69 -4.09
N LEU A 19 15.55 1.99 -2.96
CA LEU A 19 16.72 1.22 -2.57
C LEU A 19 17.00 0.08 -3.55
N ALA A 20 15.98 -0.71 -3.91
CA ALA A 20 16.13 -1.78 -4.89
C ALA A 20 16.65 -1.27 -6.23
N LYS A 21 16.20 -0.10 -6.70
CA LYS A 21 16.71 0.53 -7.95
C LYS A 21 18.18 0.93 -7.87
N GLU A 22 18.65 1.37 -6.72
CA GLU A 22 20.07 1.72 -6.54
C GLU A 22 20.92 0.46 -6.42
N LEU A 23 20.51 -0.52 -5.60
CA LEU A 23 21.22 -1.79 -5.44
C LEU A 23 21.20 -2.66 -6.70
N ALA A 24 20.22 -2.49 -7.59
CA ALA A 24 20.18 -3.22 -8.86
C ALA A 24 21.38 -2.92 -9.79
N LYS A 25 22.17 -1.88 -9.49
CA LYS A 25 23.41 -1.53 -10.19
C LYS A 25 24.64 -2.24 -9.61
N GLU A 26 24.48 -2.87 -8.44
CA GLU A 26 25.55 -3.49 -7.67
C GLU A 26 25.56 -5.02 -7.84
N ASN A 27 26.67 -5.65 -7.45
CA ASN A 27 26.83 -7.11 -7.53
C ASN A 27 26.19 -7.85 -6.34
N VAL A 28 24.87 -7.71 -6.19
CA VAL A 28 24.04 -8.35 -5.15
C VAL A 28 22.79 -8.97 -5.75
N HIS A 29 22.24 -10.00 -5.10
CA HIS A 29 20.91 -10.54 -5.40
C HIS A 29 19.88 -9.90 -4.47
N ILE A 30 18.75 -9.45 -5.03
CA ILE A 30 17.74 -8.70 -4.29
C ILE A 30 16.41 -9.43 -4.35
N THR A 31 15.77 -9.63 -3.21
CA THR A 31 14.36 -10.03 -3.14
C THR A 31 13.55 -8.92 -2.50
N LEU A 32 12.70 -8.27 -3.30
CA LEU A 32 11.75 -7.27 -2.85
C LEU A 32 10.43 -7.97 -2.50
N VAL A 33 10.02 -7.86 -1.24
CA VAL A 33 8.84 -8.52 -0.68
C VAL A 33 7.76 -7.48 -0.37
N ASP A 34 6.57 -7.62 -0.94
CA ASP A 34 5.40 -6.81 -0.54
C ASP A 34 4.12 -7.63 -0.67
N ARG A 35 3.12 -7.32 0.18
CA ARG A 35 1.80 -7.94 0.13
C ARG A 35 0.96 -7.51 -1.08
N HIS A 36 1.33 -6.41 -1.75
CA HIS A 36 0.69 -5.94 -2.96
C HIS A 36 1.66 -6.04 -4.15
N ASN A 37 1.14 -6.40 -5.32
CA ASN A 37 1.91 -6.45 -6.56
C ASN A 37 2.11 -5.07 -7.23
N TYR A 38 1.82 -3.98 -6.54
CA TYR A 38 1.97 -2.61 -7.04
C TYR A 38 2.69 -1.70 -6.05
N HIS A 39 3.44 -0.76 -6.60
CA HIS A 39 3.91 0.43 -5.91
C HIS A 39 2.80 1.48 -5.93
N LEU A 40 2.45 1.99 -4.75
CA LEU A 40 1.40 2.99 -4.58
C LEU A 40 2.00 4.39 -4.40
N PHE A 41 1.68 5.31 -5.32
CA PHE A 41 2.00 6.72 -5.18
C PHE A 41 1.00 7.38 -4.21
N GLN A 42 1.22 7.12 -2.92
CA GLN A 42 0.36 7.57 -1.81
C GLN A 42 -0.03 9.06 -1.82
N PRO A 43 0.83 10.01 -2.28
CA PRO A 43 0.47 11.42 -2.29
C PRO A 43 -0.83 11.75 -3.03
N LEU A 44 -1.25 10.96 -4.03
CA LEU A 44 -2.45 11.23 -4.82
C LEU A 44 -3.68 10.40 -4.40
N LEU A 45 -3.65 9.73 -3.24
CA LEU A 45 -4.78 8.95 -2.73
C LEU A 45 -6.04 9.79 -2.53
N TYR A 46 -5.89 11.06 -2.17
CA TYR A 46 -7.03 11.97 -2.01
C TYR A 46 -7.78 12.17 -3.34
N GLN A 47 -7.08 12.22 -4.48
CA GLN A 47 -7.70 12.36 -5.80
C GLN A 47 -8.45 11.09 -6.21
N VAL A 48 -7.97 9.92 -5.81
CA VAL A 48 -8.72 8.67 -6.00
C VAL A 48 -9.96 8.63 -5.11
N SER A 49 -9.84 9.14 -3.89
CA SER A 49 -10.93 9.22 -2.91
C SER A 49 -12.04 10.17 -3.35
N THR A 50 -11.71 11.23 -4.10
CA THR A 50 -12.68 12.21 -4.61
C THR A 50 -13.07 11.98 -6.08
N ALA A 51 -12.78 10.80 -6.62
CA ALA A 51 -13.09 10.41 -8.01
C ALA A 51 -12.43 11.25 -9.12
N VAL A 52 -11.39 12.03 -8.80
CA VAL A 52 -10.60 12.80 -9.77
C VAL A 52 -9.66 11.89 -10.56
N LEU A 53 -9.07 10.90 -9.90
CA LEU A 53 -8.20 9.90 -10.52
C LEU A 53 -8.74 8.49 -10.33
N SER A 54 -8.44 7.62 -11.28
CA SER A 54 -8.61 6.17 -11.16
C SER A 54 -7.49 5.54 -10.34
N ALA A 55 -7.73 4.34 -9.83
CA ALA A 55 -6.74 3.58 -9.07
C ALA A 55 -5.48 3.25 -9.88
N ALA A 56 -5.64 2.95 -11.17
CA ALA A 56 -4.55 2.55 -12.05
C ALA A 56 -3.56 3.68 -12.33
N GLU A 57 -3.99 4.94 -12.20
CA GLU A 57 -3.14 6.11 -12.40
C GLU A 57 -2.11 6.30 -11.28
N ILE A 58 -2.31 5.67 -10.12
CA ILE A 58 -1.42 5.83 -8.94
C ILE A 58 -0.84 4.50 -8.43
N ALA A 59 -1.29 3.37 -8.97
CA ALA A 59 -0.87 2.03 -8.58
C ALA A 59 -0.11 1.35 -9.74
N TYR A 60 1.21 1.39 -9.68
CA TYR A 60 2.08 0.89 -10.74
C TYR A 60 2.57 -0.51 -10.43
N PRO A 61 2.49 -1.49 -11.36
CA PRO A 61 2.96 -2.85 -11.12
C PRO A 61 4.43 -2.87 -10.66
N THR A 62 4.72 -3.45 -9.49
CA THR A 62 6.06 -3.42 -8.90
C THR A 62 7.09 -4.07 -9.81
N ARG A 63 6.73 -5.19 -10.46
CA ARG A 63 7.59 -5.90 -11.41
C ARG A 63 8.01 -5.04 -12.60
N ALA A 64 7.21 -4.06 -13.01
CA ALA A 64 7.51 -3.22 -14.17
C ALA A 64 8.75 -2.33 -13.95
N PHE A 65 9.07 -1.96 -12.71
CA PHE A 65 10.27 -1.18 -12.39
C PHE A 65 11.57 -1.94 -12.62
N PHE A 66 11.54 -3.27 -12.56
CA PHE A 66 12.72 -4.13 -12.53
C PHE A 66 12.77 -5.12 -13.69
N LYS A 67 11.94 -4.94 -14.72
CA LYS A 67 11.84 -5.85 -15.88
C LYS A 67 13.16 -6.11 -16.62
N HIS A 68 14.13 -5.20 -16.48
CA HIS A 68 15.45 -5.25 -17.11
C HIS A 68 16.58 -5.54 -16.11
N ASN A 69 16.25 -5.80 -14.85
CA ASN A 69 17.21 -6.09 -13.79
C ASN A 69 17.21 -7.58 -13.50
N ASN A 70 18.25 -8.29 -13.91
CA ASN A 70 18.37 -9.74 -13.72
C ASN A 70 18.68 -10.16 -12.27
N ASN A 71 18.97 -9.19 -11.41
CA ASN A 71 19.34 -9.42 -10.00
C ASN A 71 18.26 -8.96 -9.01
N VAL A 72 17.05 -8.62 -9.48
CA VAL A 72 15.94 -8.20 -8.61
C VAL A 72 14.74 -9.10 -8.82
N ASP A 73 14.40 -9.87 -7.81
CA ASP A 73 13.19 -10.67 -7.75
C ASP A 73 12.11 -9.98 -6.92
N PHE A 74 10.88 -9.95 -7.44
CA PHE A 74 9.72 -9.54 -6.66
C PHE A 74 8.95 -10.76 -6.16
N PHE A 75 8.79 -10.85 -4.84
CA PHE A 75 8.06 -11.90 -4.14
C PHE A 75 6.82 -11.32 -3.46
N MET A 76 5.63 -11.66 -3.96
CA MET A 76 4.39 -11.13 -3.40
C MET A 76 4.00 -11.95 -2.18
N ALA A 77 4.28 -11.44 -0.98
CA ALA A 77 3.96 -12.08 0.28
C ALA A 77 3.88 -11.06 1.41
N LYS A 78 3.14 -11.39 2.46
CA LYS A 78 3.10 -10.62 3.69
C LYS A 78 4.21 -11.11 4.62
N ALA A 79 5.14 -10.23 4.96
CA ALA A 79 6.08 -10.49 6.06
C ALA A 79 5.32 -10.62 7.39
N THR A 80 5.59 -11.70 8.13
CA THR A 80 4.94 -12.02 9.41
C THR A 80 5.89 -11.95 10.60
N GLY A 81 7.19 -12.00 10.35
CA GLY A 81 8.21 -11.92 11.39
C GLY A 81 9.63 -12.04 10.85
N VAL A 82 10.61 -11.97 11.74
CA VAL A 82 12.03 -12.12 11.43
C VAL A 82 12.65 -13.04 12.46
N ASP A 83 13.29 -14.12 12.01
CA ASP A 83 14.16 -14.94 12.87
C ASP A 83 15.61 -14.52 12.62
N GLN A 84 16.15 -13.75 13.56
CA GLN A 84 17.50 -13.21 13.47
C GLN A 84 18.58 -14.27 13.69
N GLY A 85 18.29 -15.33 14.44
CA GLY A 85 19.23 -16.41 14.72
C GLY A 85 19.50 -17.24 13.46
N ARG A 86 18.44 -17.53 12.70
CA ARG A 86 18.51 -18.23 11.41
C ARG A 86 18.75 -17.30 10.21
N ARG A 87 18.65 -15.99 10.41
CA ARG A 87 18.68 -14.96 9.35
C ARG A 87 17.66 -15.23 8.26
N VAL A 88 16.40 -15.42 8.67
CA VAL A 88 15.28 -15.65 7.76
C VAL A 88 14.15 -14.64 7.98
N LEU A 89 13.61 -14.13 6.89
CA LEU A 89 12.32 -13.44 6.88
C LEU A 89 11.21 -14.49 6.85
N LEU A 90 10.27 -14.40 7.79
CA LEU A 90 9.08 -15.22 7.79
C LEU A 90 7.99 -14.52 6.98
N THR A 91 7.35 -15.25 6.08
CA THR A 91 6.21 -14.76 5.30
C THR A 91 5.05 -15.74 5.37
N ASP A 92 3.87 -15.30 4.94
CA ASP A 92 2.71 -16.17 4.75
C ASP A 92 2.86 -17.17 3.58
N HIS A 93 3.94 -17.10 2.80
CA HIS A 93 4.25 -17.99 1.67
C HIS A 93 5.61 -18.67 1.80
N GLY A 94 6.11 -18.84 3.03
CA GLY A 94 7.37 -19.52 3.33
C GLY A 94 8.44 -18.59 3.91
N GLU A 95 9.65 -19.12 4.06
CA GLU A 95 10.79 -18.42 4.64
C GLU A 95 11.76 -17.98 3.56
N ILE A 96 12.41 -16.83 3.75
CA ILE A 96 13.42 -16.29 2.84
C ILE A 96 14.68 -16.01 3.65
N ALA A 97 15.74 -16.77 3.40
CA ALA A 97 17.06 -16.50 3.98
C ALA A 97 17.61 -15.16 3.46
N TYR A 98 18.49 -14.52 4.22
CA TYR A 98 19.14 -13.29 3.80
C TYR A 98 20.55 -13.15 4.37
N ASP A 99 21.42 -12.42 3.67
CA ASP A 99 22.63 -11.84 4.25
C ASP A 99 22.33 -10.49 4.89
N TYR A 100 21.50 -9.68 4.22
CA TYR A 100 21.05 -8.38 4.70
C TYR A 100 19.53 -8.26 4.59
N LEU A 101 18.90 -7.77 5.67
CA LEU A 101 17.47 -7.49 5.72
C LEU A 101 17.23 -5.99 5.86
N VAL A 102 16.40 -5.43 5.00
CA VAL A 102 15.98 -4.03 5.07
C VAL A 102 14.47 -3.95 5.28
N LEU A 103 14.06 -3.31 6.37
CA LEU A 103 12.66 -3.09 6.71
C LEU A 103 12.19 -1.72 6.21
N ALA A 104 11.46 -1.71 5.09
CA ALA A 104 10.87 -0.53 4.45
C ALA A 104 9.34 -0.63 4.36
N ALA A 105 8.70 -1.26 5.35
CA ALA A 105 7.27 -1.59 5.37
C ALA A 105 6.32 -0.37 5.47
N GLY A 106 6.86 0.82 5.71
CA GLY A 106 6.09 2.05 5.88
C GLY A 106 5.37 2.11 7.23
N GLY A 107 4.20 2.75 7.26
CA GLY A 107 3.39 2.92 8.46
C GLY A 107 1.90 2.77 8.16
N THR A 108 1.11 2.66 9.23
CA THR A 108 -0.35 2.54 9.18
C THR A 108 -1.03 3.72 9.87
N THR A 109 -2.33 3.88 9.65
CA THR A 109 -3.16 4.82 10.41
C THR A 109 -3.18 4.43 11.89
N ASN A 110 -3.00 5.40 12.77
CA ASN A 110 -3.11 5.22 14.21
C ASN A 110 -4.27 6.07 14.73
N PHE A 111 -5.24 5.44 15.38
CA PHE A 111 -6.40 6.11 15.97
C PHE A 111 -6.19 6.50 17.44
N PHE A 112 -5.01 6.20 18.02
CA PHE A 112 -4.63 6.57 19.40
C PHE A 112 -5.64 6.12 20.47
N GLY A 113 -6.27 4.96 20.27
CA GLY A 113 -7.27 4.40 21.18
C GLY A 113 -8.67 4.99 21.03
N ASN A 114 -8.91 5.89 20.08
CA ASN A 114 -10.25 6.43 19.82
C ASN A 114 -11.06 5.47 18.94
N GLU A 115 -11.62 4.43 19.57
CA GLU A 115 -12.37 3.40 18.86
C GLU A 115 -13.61 3.94 18.15
N SER A 116 -14.21 5.01 18.65
CA SER A 116 -15.37 5.63 18.00
C SER A 116 -14.98 6.24 16.65
N VAL A 117 -13.81 6.87 16.57
CA VAL A 117 -13.30 7.40 15.30
C VAL A 117 -12.93 6.25 14.37
N GLU A 118 -12.24 5.22 14.86
CA GLU A 118 -11.88 4.05 14.04
C GLU A 118 -13.10 3.37 13.42
N ARG A 119 -14.19 3.20 14.18
CA ARG A 119 -15.42 2.55 13.68
C ARG A 119 -16.25 3.42 12.73
N ASN A 120 -16.16 4.74 12.84
CA ASN A 120 -17.07 5.66 12.14
C ASN A 120 -16.36 6.59 11.13
N SER A 121 -15.10 6.34 10.81
CA SER A 121 -14.35 7.12 9.83
C SER A 121 -13.66 6.23 8.80
N TYR A 122 -13.28 6.85 7.69
CA TYR A 122 -12.44 6.21 6.68
C TYR A 122 -11.00 6.67 6.86
N ALA A 123 -10.08 5.71 7.00
CA ALA A 123 -8.67 5.99 6.79
C ALA A 123 -8.40 6.28 5.29
N MET A 124 -7.22 6.80 4.97
CA MET A 124 -6.80 7.09 3.59
C MET A 124 -5.32 6.77 3.41
N LYS A 125 -4.91 5.54 3.75
CA LYS A 125 -3.52 5.07 3.67
C LYS A 125 -3.31 4.01 2.59
N THR A 126 -4.37 3.30 2.23
CA THR A 126 -4.37 2.24 1.22
C THR A 126 -5.27 2.60 0.04
N LEU A 127 -5.05 1.90 -1.08
CA LEU A 127 -5.85 2.08 -2.28
C LEU A 127 -7.32 1.65 -2.05
N GLN A 128 -7.51 0.58 -1.29
CA GLN A 128 -8.82 0.02 -0.94
C GLN A 128 -9.63 1.01 -0.10
N GLU A 129 -8.98 1.65 0.89
CA GLU A 129 -9.58 2.70 1.71
C GLU A 129 -10.01 3.91 0.85
N ALA A 130 -9.16 4.37 -0.07
CA ALA A 130 -9.52 5.47 -0.97
C ALA A 130 -10.72 5.13 -1.88
N ILE A 131 -10.76 3.90 -2.41
CA ILE A 131 -11.89 3.43 -3.23
C ILE A 131 -13.18 3.35 -2.38
N ALA A 132 -13.09 2.86 -1.15
CA ALA A 132 -14.23 2.78 -0.24
C ALA A 132 -14.77 4.18 0.10
N LEU A 133 -13.88 5.13 0.41
CA LEU A 133 -14.26 6.52 0.67
C LEU A 133 -14.92 7.18 -0.55
N ARG A 134 -14.39 6.96 -1.76
CA ARG A 134 -15.05 7.42 -2.99
C ARG A 134 -16.47 6.88 -3.12
N GLY A 135 -16.63 5.58 -2.90
CA GLY A 135 -17.93 4.93 -2.94
C GLY A 135 -18.91 5.54 -1.95
N HIS A 136 -18.44 5.81 -0.73
CA HIS A 136 -19.23 6.51 0.29
C HIS A 136 -19.66 7.90 -0.17
N ILE A 137 -18.73 8.76 -0.59
CA ILE A 137 -19.02 10.13 -1.04
C ILE A 137 -20.08 10.15 -2.15
N VAL A 138 -19.89 9.33 -3.19
CA VAL A 138 -20.83 9.25 -4.32
C VAL A 138 -22.21 8.78 -3.84
N HIS A 139 -22.25 7.77 -2.97
CA HIS A 139 -23.50 7.24 -2.47
C HIS A 139 -24.27 8.23 -1.60
N GLU A 140 -23.56 9.04 -0.79
CA GLU A 140 -24.19 10.09 0.00
C GLU A 140 -24.80 11.18 -0.90
N PHE A 141 -24.15 11.55 -2.01
CA PHE A 141 -24.77 12.44 -3.00
C PHE A 141 -26.03 11.84 -3.63
N GLU A 142 -26.03 10.54 -3.97
CA GLU A 142 -27.22 9.84 -4.48
C GLU A 142 -28.34 9.73 -3.44
N ARG A 143 -28.01 9.59 -2.15
CA ARG A 143 -29.00 9.64 -1.06
C ARG A 143 -29.58 11.03 -0.87
N ALA A 144 -28.78 12.07 -1.08
CA ALA A 144 -29.19 13.47 -0.97
C ALA A 144 -30.09 13.87 -2.15
N SER A 145 -29.80 13.42 -3.37
CA SER A 145 -30.57 13.75 -4.58
C SER A 145 -32.02 13.26 -4.52
N LYS A 146 -32.25 12.11 -3.88
CA LYS A 146 -33.59 11.51 -3.69
C LYS A 146 -34.44 12.21 -2.63
N LYS A 147 -33.87 13.10 -1.81
CA LYS A 147 -34.59 13.83 -0.75
C LYS A 147 -35.02 15.20 -1.26
N THR A 148 -36.09 15.22 -2.06
CA THR A 148 -36.64 16.43 -2.70
C THR A 148 -37.72 17.14 -1.88
N ASP A 149 -38.22 16.49 -0.83
CA ASP A 149 -39.25 17.04 0.06
C ASP A 149 -38.67 18.19 0.92
N PRO A 150 -39.28 19.40 0.88
CA PRO A 150 -38.87 20.53 1.71
C PRO A 150 -38.79 20.19 3.21
N ALA A 151 -39.67 19.32 3.72
CA ALA A 151 -39.67 18.89 5.13
C ALA A 151 -38.42 18.07 5.52
N ARG A 152 -37.70 17.52 4.54
CA ARG A 152 -36.50 16.69 4.73
C ARG A 152 -35.20 17.43 4.44
N THR A 153 -35.23 18.76 4.41
CA THR A 153 -34.06 19.59 4.09
C THR A 153 -32.90 19.35 5.08
N GLU A 154 -33.20 19.10 6.35
CA GLU A 154 -32.19 18.78 7.37
C GLU A 154 -31.56 17.39 7.14
N GLU A 155 -32.36 16.38 6.80
CA GLU A 155 -31.85 15.05 6.42
C GLU A 155 -30.97 15.12 5.18
N ARG A 156 -31.36 15.92 4.18
CA ARG A 156 -30.55 16.16 2.98
C ARG A 156 -29.22 16.83 3.34
N ARG A 157 -29.22 17.83 4.22
CA ARG A 157 -28.00 18.52 4.67
C ARG A 157 -27.00 17.58 5.33
N ARG A 158 -27.46 16.59 6.11
CA ARG A 158 -26.57 15.58 6.73
C ARG A 158 -25.81 14.70 5.74
N HIS A 159 -26.28 14.58 4.51
CA HIS A 159 -25.59 13.83 3.46
C HIS A 159 -24.63 14.70 2.63
N LEU A 160 -24.73 16.03 2.75
CA LEU A 160 -23.95 17.00 1.97
C LEU A 160 -22.83 17.66 2.79
N ASN A 161 -22.86 17.51 4.11
CA ASN A 161 -21.90 18.04 5.08
C ASN A 161 -21.15 16.89 5.74
#